data_AF-A0A182FL58-F1
#
_entry.id   AF-A0A182FL58-F1
#
_cell.length_a   1.000
_cell.length_b   1.000
_cell.length_c   1.000
_cell.angle_alpha   90.00
_cell.angle_beta   90.00
_cell.angle_gamma   90.00
#
_symmetry.space_group_name_H-M   'P 1'
#
loop_
_entity.id
_entity.type
_entity.pdbx_description
1 polymer ?
#
loop_
_entity_poly.entity_id
_entity_poly.type
_entity_poly.pdbx_seq_one_letter_code
_entity_poly.pdbx_strand_id
1 'polypeptide(L)' 'MSLMAGAVFDANKSTKGASKLRRDLINSEIANLRDLLPLPQSTRQRLSQLQLMALVCVYVRKANYFQQEKL' A
#
# COMPACT_ATOMS: atom_id res chain seq x y z
N MET A 1 -43.77 1.22 8.72
CA MET A 1 -43.00 -0.05 8.66
C MET A 1 -42.51 -0.22 7.23
N SER A 2 -41.35 0.36 6.89
CA SER A 2 -40.69 0.16 5.60
C SER A 2 -39.26 -0.24 5.91
N LEU A 3 -38.99 -1.53 5.77
CA LEU A 3 -37.77 -2.19 6.20
C LEU A 3 -36.62 -1.77 5.27
N MET A 4 -35.48 -1.43 5.89
CA MET A 4 -34.21 -1.15 5.25
C MET A 4 -33.90 -2.16 4.14
N ALA A 5 -33.74 -1.67 2.91
CA ALA A 5 -33.13 -2.40 1.81
C ALA A 5 -31.63 -2.58 2.12
N GLY A 6 -31.34 -3.59 2.96
CA GLY A 6 -29.99 -4.10 3.13
C GLY A 6 -29.51 -4.58 1.77
N ALA A 7 -28.44 -3.98 1.26
CA ALA A 7 -27.79 -4.40 0.03
C ALA A 7 -27.52 -5.91 0.11
N VAL A 8 -28.32 -6.68 -0.63
CA VAL A 8 -28.08 -8.10 -0.85
C VAL A 8 -26.69 -8.19 -1.47
N PHE A 9 -25.73 -8.64 -0.68
CA PHE A 9 -24.40 -8.94 -1.16
C PHE A 9 -24.55 -10.15 -2.08
N ASP A 10 -24.68 -9.90 -3.38
CA ASP A 10 -24.68 -10.92 -4.42
C ASP A 10 -23.35 -11.67 -4.38
N ALA A 11 -23.29 -12.71 -3.54
CA ALA A 11 -22.13 -13.57 -3.38
C ALA A 11 -21.74 -14.30 -4.68
N ASN A 12 -22.57 -14.20 -5.72
CA ASN A 12 -22.36 -14.78 -7.04
C ASN A 12 -21.75 -13.81 -8.09
N LYS A 13 -21.58 -12.52 -7.76
CA LYS A 13 -20.79 -11.60 -8.60
C LYS A 13 -19.30 -11.82 -8.29
N SER A 14 -18.58 -12.46 -9.21
CA SER A 14 -17.14 -12.75 -9.05
C SER A 14 -16.33 -11.45 -8.85
N THR A 15 -16.06 -11.09 -7.60
CA THR A 15 -15.17 -9.98 -7.23
C THR A 15 -13.69 -10.31 -7.47
N LYS A 16 -13.38 -11.48 -8.05
CA LYS A 16 -12.02 -11.96 -8.30
C LYS A 16 -11.24 -11.00 -9.21
N GLY A 17 -11.87 -10.48 -10.27
CA GLY A 17 -11.26 -9.52 -11.18
C GLY A 17 -10.98 -8.17 -10.50
N ALA A 18 -11.97 -7.63 -9.79
CA ALA A 18 -11.84 -6.39 -9.04
C ALA A 18 -10.78 -6.50 -7.93
N SER A 19 -10.74 -7.62 -7.20
CA SER A 19 -9.73 -7.89 -6.16
C SER A 19 -8.34 -8.04 -6.74
N LYS A 20 -8.20 -8.61 -7.94
CA LYS A 20 -6.93 -8.70 -8.65
C LYS A 20 -6.44 -7.30 -9.06
N LEU A 21 -7.28 -6.53 -9.76
CA LEU A 21 -6.95 -5.16 -10.15
C LEU A 21 -6.53 -4.32 -8.95
N ARG A 22 -7.25 -4.42 -7.83
CA ARG A 22 -6.91 -3.71 -6.60
C ARG A 22 -5.54 -4.12 -6.05
N ARG A 23 -5.22 -5.42 -6.02
CA ARG A 23 -3.89 -5.89 -5.60
C ARG A 23 -2.80 -5.42 -6.55
N ASP A 24 -3.05 -5.39 -7.85
CA ASP A 24 -2.09 -4.95 -8.86
C ASP A 24 -1.79 -3.45 -8.72
N LEU A 25 -2.82 -2.63 -8.48
CA LEU A 25 -2.67 -1.20 -8.17
C LEU A 25 -1.82 -0.97 -6.92
N ILE A 26 -2.11 -1.70 -5.82
CA ILE A 26 -1.32 -1.63 -4.58
C ILE A 26 0.13 -2.03 -4.85
N ASN A 27 0.38 -3.11 -5.60
CA ASN A 27 1.73 -3.55 -5.92
C ASN A 27 2.49 -2.52 -6.77
N SER A 28 1.81 -1.84 -7.69
CA SER A 28 2.38 -0.74 -8.46
C SER A 28 2.77 0.44 -7.56
N GLU A 29 1.92 0.80 -6.60
CA GLU A 29 2.20 1.90 -5.70
C GLU A 29 3.37 1.57 -4.74
N ILE A 30 3.43 0.34 -4.24
CA ILE A 30 4.57 -0.17 -3.47
C ILE A 30 5.86 -0.11 -4.29
N ALA A 31 5.80 -0.46 -5.58
CA ALA A 31 6.95 -0.35 -6.46
C ALA A 31 7.40 1.11 -6.63
N ASN A 32 6.46 2.04 -6.78
CA ASN A 32 6.80 3.47 -6.83
C ASN A 32 7.47 3.94 -5.52
N LEU A 33 6.93 3.54 -4.36
CA LEU A 33 7.53 3.86 -3.05
C LEU A 33 8.95 3.30 -2.89
N ARG A 34 9.22 2.12 -3.44
CA ARG A 34 10.57 1.52 -3.43
C ARG A 34 11.60 2.43 -4.08
N ASP A 35 11.23 3.07 -5.19
CA ASP A 35 12.15 3.82 -6.03
C ASP A 35 12.46 5.19 -5.43
N LEU A 36 11.59 5.68 -4.54
CA LEU A 36 11.77 6.89 -3.74
C LEU A 36 12.70 6.68 -2.54
N LEU A 37 12.96 5.45 -2.11
CA LEU A 37 13.88 5.19 -1.01
C LEU A 37 15.32 5.55 -1.40
N PRO A 38 16.08 6.22 -0.52
CA PRO A 38 17.47 6.60 -0.75
C PRO A 38 18.41 5.39 -0.58
N LEU A 39 18.25 4.39 -1.45
CA LEU A 39 18.99 3.13 -1.44
C LEU A 39 19.53 2.81 -2.84
N PRO A 40 20.69 2.13 -2.94
CA PRO A 40 21.18 1.63 -4.21
C PRO A 40 20.20 0.64 -4.87
N GLN A 41 20.14 0.62 -6.20
CA GLN A 41 19.24 -0.25 -6.97
C GLN A 41 19.40 -1.74 -6.62
N SER A 42 20.64 -2.20 -6.42
CA SER A 42 20.95 -3.58 -6.04
C SER A 42 20.35 -3.97 -4.68
N THR A 43 20.30 -3.03 -3.72
CA THR A 43 19.65 -3.24 -2.43
C THR A 43 18.14 -3.30 -2.60
N ARG A 44 17.55 -2.41 -3.41
CA ARG A 44 16.10 -2.39 -3.66
C ARG A 44 15.58 -3.68 -4.28
N GLN A 45 16.34 -4.30 -5.18
CA GLN A 45 15.95 -5.55 -5.84
C GLN A 45 15.94 -6.77 -4.91
N ARG A 46 16.68 -6.73 -3.78
CA ARG A 46 16.77 -7.84 -2.82
C ARG A 46 15.72 -7.78 -1.71
N LEU A 47 14.95 -6.69 -1.62
CA LEU A 47 13.97 -6.50 -0.55
C LEU A 47 12.64 -7.17 -0.89
N SER A 48 12.09 -7.93 0.06
CA SER A 48 10.72 -8.44 -0.04
C SER A 48 9.70 -7.34 0.20
N GLN A 49 8.45 -7.57 -0.23
CA GLN A 49 7.34 -6.62 -0.02
C GLN A 49 7.21 -6.21 1.45
N LEU A 50 7.33 -7.15 2.38
CA LEU A 50 7.23 -6.85 3.81
C LEU A 50 8.39 -5.99 4.32
N GLN A 51 9.62 -6.30 3.91
CA GLN A 51 10.80 -5.52 4.30
C GLN A 51 10.75 -4.10 3.75
N LEU A 52 10.35 -3.96 2.49
CA LEU A 52 10.12 -2.68 1.84
C LEU A 52 9.05 -1.88 2.60
N MET A 53 7.94 -2.50 2.98
CA MET A 53 6.91 -1.84 3.80
C MET A 53 7.45 -1.37 5.15
N ALA A 54 8.20 -2.20 5.86
CA ALA A 54 8.82 -1.82 7.13
C ALA A 54 9.76 -0.62 6.95
N LEU A 55 10.57 -0.63 5.88
CA LEU A 55 11.53 0.41 5.59
C LEU A 55 10.87 1.73 5.19
N VAL A 56 9.83 1.69 4.35
CA VAL A 56 9.00 2.86 4.03
C VAL A 56 8.36 3.43 5.29
N CYS A 57 7.80 2.60 6.16
CA CYS A 57 7.21 3.06 7.42
C CYS A 57 8.24 3.80 8.31
N VAL A 58 9.44 3.23 8.46
CA VAL A 58 10.51 3.85 9.23
C VAL A 58 10.97 5.15 8.58
N TYR A 59 11.12 5.16 7.25
CA TYR A 59 11.53 6.34 6.49
C TYR A 59 10.53 7.49 6.66
N VAL A 60 9.24 7.23 6.50
CA VAL A 60 8.17 8.24 6.68
C VAL A 60 8.17 8.78 8.11
N ARG A 61 8.29 7.91 9.13
CA ARG A 61 8.36 8.35 10.53
C ARG A 61 9.58 9.22 10.79
N LYS A 62 10.74 8.81 10.27
CA LYS A 62 11.98 9.57 10.39
C LYS A 62 11.85 10.94 9.69
N ALA A 63 11.35 10.97 8.45
CA ALA A 63 11.13 12.20 7.70
C ALA A 63 10.18 13.16 8.44
N ASN A 64 9.07 12.64 8.98
CA ASN A 64 8.12 13.45 9.77
C ASN A 64 8.74 14.00 11.06
N TYR A 65 9.57 13.22 11.75
CA TYR A 65 10.26 13.69 12.96
C TYR A 65 11.25 14.82 12.64
N PHE A 66 12.08 14.66 11.61
CA PHE A 66 13.00 15.71 11.14
C PHE A 66 12.28 16.94 10.58
N GLN A 67 11.04 16.79 10.13
CA GLN A 67 10.21 17.92 9.68
C GLN A 67 9.57 18.68 10.85
N GLN A 68 9.35 18.03 12.00
CA GLN A 68 8.85 18.67 13.23
C GLN A 68 9.96 19.38 14.03
N GLU A 69 11.23 19.06 13.81
CA GLU A 69 12.39 19.72 14.42
C GLU A 69 12.71 21.10 13.77
N LYS A 70 11.87 21.57 12.84
CA LYS A 70 11.94 22.88 12.18
C LYS A 70 11.01 23.95 12.79
N LEU A 71 10.68 23.82 14.08
CA LEU A 71 9.96 24.81 14.89
C LEU A 71 10.87 25.32 16.01
#